data_AF-X0W911-F1
#
_entry.id   AF-X0W911-F1
#
_cell.length_a   1.000
_cell.length_b   1.000
_cell.length_c   1.000
_cell.angle_alpha   90.00
_cell.angle_beta   90.00
_cell.angle_gamma   90.00
#
_symmetry.space_group_name_H-M   'P 1'
#
loop_
_entity.id
_entity.type
_entity.pdbx_description
1 polymer ?
#
loop_
_entity_poly.entity_id
_entity_poly.type
_entity_poly.pdbx_seq_one_letter_code
_entity_poly.pdbx_strand_id
1 'polypeptide(L)'
;NESVKVDVRVIAATNRNLKEEVAAGRFRQELYYRLNVMKIEIPPLRERTEDIPLVAFHLLEKYNRSLQKKIKGFSSEVMRLFEKHSWPGNVRELENEVERLVVLTRDGEKIDADLVSEEIKEAGDRILKANRQHSSDEPEGVASREVLRLKDLKVCMCERAFREFGGNVSAAARALGISRDSLYGHLRKRKGDRKEPRGLEAGRAIAERWVDAVVVESGRVPSLEELEGRMLRNALEKFKQNTSAAAEALGVSTSTLYRKAKA
;
A
#
# COMPACT_ATOMS: atom_id res chain seq x y z
N ASN A 1 -14.95 47.41 40.18
CA ASN A 1 -15.31 46.45 39.12
C ASN A 1 -16.70 46.75 38.63
N GLU A 2 -16.83 47.28 37.42
CA GLU A 2 -18.11 47.40 36.73
C GLU A 2 -18.26 46.23 35.75
N SER A 3 -19.45 45.60 35.73
CA SER A 3 -19.74 44.49 34.82
C SER A 3 -20.09 45.02 33.43
N VAL A 4 -19.41 44.51 32.39
CA VAL A 4 -19.71 44.83 30.98
C VAL A 4 -20.46 43.67 30.35
N LYS A 5 -21.57 43.97 29.65
CA LYS A 5 -22.32 42.98 28.88
C LYS A 5 -21.57 42.64 27.59
N VAL A 6 -21.43 41.36 27.29
CA VAL A 6 -20.78 40.85 26.07
C VAL A 6 -21.70 39.92 25.30
N ASP A 7 -21.59 39.95 23.98
CA ASP A 7 -22.20 39.00 23.04
C ASP A 7 -21.09 38.24 22.32
N VAL A 8 -21.09 36.91 22.42
CA VAL A 8 -19.97 36.07 21.98
C VAL A 8 -20.47 34.79 21.32
N ARG A 9 -19.77 34.40 20.24
CA ARG A 9 -19.90 33.07 19.65
C ARG A 9 -18.81 32.16 20.21
N VAL A 10 -19.21 31.13 20.94
CA VAL A 10 -18.28 30.16 21.53
C VAL A 10 -18.04 29.01 20.56
N ILE A 11 -16.77 28.72 20.27
CA ILE A 11 -16.31 27.53 19.55
C ILE A 11 -15.33 26.81 20.48
N ALA A 12 -15.57 25.53 20.73
CA ALA A 12 -14.74 24.69 21.59
C ALA A 12 -14.33 23.42 20.85
N ALA A 13 -13.14 22.91 21.16
CA ALA A 13 -12.62 21.65 20.62
C ALA A 13 -11.99 20.84 21.76
N THR A 14 -12.09 19.52 21.68
CA THR A 14 -11.52 18.60 22.67
C THR A 14 -11.16 17.27 22.02
N ASN A 15 -10.11 16.63 22.54
CA ASN A 15 -9.71 15.28 22.16
C ASN A 15 -10.28 14.21 23.11
N ARG A 16 -11.07 14.60 24.13
CA ARG A 16 -11.70 13.69 25.09
C ARG A 16 -13.17 13.45 24.77
N ASN A 17 -13.67 12.29 25.13
CA ASN A 17 -15.10 12.01 25.06
C ASN A 17 -15.83 12.71 26.22
N LEU A 18 -16.45 13.86 25.94
CA LEU A 18 -17.15 14.63 26.97
C LEU A 18 -18.29 13.86 27.66
N LYS A 19 -18.93 12.89 26.98
CA LYS A 19 -19.98 12.07 27.60
C LYS A 19 -19.40 11.20 28.72
N GLU A 20 -18.24 10.58 28.47
CA GLU A 20 -17.52 9.78 29.46
C GLU A 20 -16.99 10.66 30.61
N GLU A 21 -16.49 11.86 30.31
CA GLU A 21 -16.03 12.80 31.34
C GLU A 21 -17.16 13.30 32.24
N VAL A 22 -18.38 13.47 31.70
CA VAL A 22 -19.59 13.78 32.49
C VAL A 22 -19.95 12.58 33.37
N ALA A 23 -19.99 11.37 32.81
CA ALA A 23 -20.29 10.15 33.56
C ALA A 23 -19.28 9.89 34.70
N ALA A 24 -18.01 10.22 34.47
CA ALA A 24 -16.95 10.12 35.47
C ALA A 24 -16.92 11.29 36.48
N GLY A 25 -17.86 12.23 36.40
CA GLY A 25 -17.94 13.39 37.30
C GLY A 25 -16.85 14.45 37.11
N ARG A 26 -15.99 14.30 36.10
CA ARG A 26 -14.89 15.24 35.79
C ARG A 26 -15.36 16.43 34.95
N PHE A 27 -16.53 16.35 34.34
CA PHE A 27 -17.11 17.42 33.53
C PHE A 27 -18.54 17.76 33.95
N ARG A 28 -18.86 19.06 34.01
CA ARG A 28 -20.18 19.52 34.42
C ARG A 28 -21.22 19.23 33.34
N GLN A 29 -22.27 18.52 33.72
CA GLN A 29 -23.36 18.12 32.82
C GLN A 29 -24.06 19.34 32.18
N GLU A 30 -24.31 20.41 32.94
CA GLU A 30 -24.94 21.63 32.40
C GLU A 30 -24.10 22.26 31.29
N LEU A 31 -22.78 22.36 31.49
CA LEU A 31 -21.87 22.93 30.50
C LEU A 31 -21.79 22.05 29.24
N TYR A 32 -21.85 20.73 29.41
CA TYR A 32 -21.87 19.79 28.28
C TYR A 32 -23.05 20.07 27.36
N TYR A 33 -24.25 20.24 27.90
CA TYR A 33 -25.43 20.53 27.09
C TYR A 33 -25.41 21.91 26.44
N ARG A 34 -24.76 22.91 27.05
CA ARG A 34 -24.58 24.25 26.44
C ARG A 34 -23.54 24.27 25.33
N LEU A 35 -22.49 23.44 25.42
CA LEU A 35 -21.45 23.37 24.38
C LEU A 35 -21.83 22.43 23.24
N ASN A 36 -22.48 21.31 23.54
CA ASN A 36 -22.77 20.24 22.57
C ASN A 36 -24.07 20.48 21.79
N VAL A 37 -24.27 21.71 21.30
CA VAL A 37 -25.43 22.08 20.46
C VAL A 37 -25.23 21.58 19.03
N MET A 38 -24.06 21.86 18.45
CA MET A 38 -23.65 21.37 17.14
C MET A 38 -22.27 20.71 17.27
N LYS A 39 -22.24 19.39 17.15
CA LYS A 39 -21.00 18.61 17.22
C LYS A 39 -20.47 18.38 15.81
N ILE A 40 -19.18 18.67 15.61
CA ILE A 40 -18.44 18.29 14.41
C ILE A 40 -17.38 17.29 14.85
N GLU A 41 -17.47 16.07 14.34
CA GLU A 41 -16.44 15.06 14.53
C GLU A 41 -15.37 15.21 13.45
N ILE A 42 -14.11 15.32 13.87
CA ILE A 42 -12.97 15.44 12.95
C ILE A 42 -12.39 14.03 12.79
N PRO A 43 -12.56 13.38 11.63
CA PRO A 43 -12.01 12.04 11.44
C PRO A 43 -10.48 12.09 11.44
N PRO A 44 -9.80 11.10 12.03
CA PRO A 44 -8.35 10.97 11.97
C PRO A 44 -7.87 10.72 10.54
N LEU A 45 -6.60 11.03 10.25
CA LEU A 45 -6.03 10.87 8.90
C LEU A 45 -6.16 9.45 8.34
N ARG A 46 -6.11 8.42 9.20
CA ARG A 46 -6.32 7.00 8.83
C ARG A 46 -7.70 6.67 8.27
N GLU A 47 -8.72 7.47 8.55
CA GLU A 47 -10.07 7.30 8.01
C GLU A 47 -10.25 8.05 6.67
N ARG A 48 -9.24 8.84 6.27
CA ARG A 48 -9.23 9.67 5.06
C ARG A 48 -7.90 9.54 4.32
N THR A 49 -7.47 8.30 4.10
CA THR A 49 -6.16 8.01 3.48
C THR A 49 -6.01 8.62 2.09
N GLU A 50 -7.12 8.82 1.38
CA GLU A 50 -7.19 9.45 0.06
C GLU A 50 -6.73 10.92 0.07
N ASP A 51 -6.82 11.60 1.22
CA ASP A 51 -6.38 12.98 1.39
C ASP A 51 -4.86 13.09 1.64
N ILE A 52 -4.20 11.98 2.03
CA ILE A 52 -2.78 11.99 2.42
C ILE A 52 -1.88 12.57 1.32
N PRO A 53 -2.00 12.18 0.04
CA PRO A 53 -1.18 12.78 -1.01
C PRO A 53 -1.38 14.29 -1.12
N LEU A 54 -2.63 14.75 -1.10
CA LEU A 54 -2.95 16.18 -1.21
C LEU A 54 -2.35 16.98 -0.04
N VAL A 55 -2.51 16.49 1.19
CA VAL A 55 -1.95 17.11 2.39
C VAL A 55 -0.43 17.10 2.35
N ALA A 56 0.20 15.99 1.97
CA ALA A 56 1.65 15.86 1.88
C ALA A 56 2.26 16.84 0.84
N PHE A 57 1.64 16.98 -0.33
CA PHE A 57 2.08 17.96 -1.33
C PHE A 57 1.89 19.40 -0.87
N HIS A 58 0.78 19.71 -0.17
CA HIS A 58 0.58 21.03 0.41
C HIS A 58 1.67 21.37 1.44
N LEU A 59 2.00 20.43 2.32
CA LEU A 59 3.07 20.59 3.31
C LEU A 59 4.45 20.73 2.66
N LEU A 60 4.73 19.95 1.61
CA LEU A 60 5.96 20.07 0.84
C LEU A 60 6.13 21.48 0.28
N GLU A 61 5.10 22.05 -0.34
CA GLU A 61 5.14 23.42 -0.88
C GLU A 61 5.32 24.47 0.22
N LYS A 62 4.65 24.29 1.35
CA LYS A 62 4.82 25.14 2.53
C LYS A 62 6.28 25.17 3.00
N TYR A 63 6.90 24.00 3.14
CA TYR A 63 8.27 23.88 3.64
C TYR A 63 9.35 24.21 2.61
N ASN A 64 9.12 23.92 1.33
CA ASN A 64 9.97 24.42 0.24
C ASN A 64 10.07 25.95 0.31
N ARG A 65 8.95 26.64 0.54
CA ARG A 65 8.92 28.10 0.66
C ARG A 65 9.60 28.59 1.94
N SER A 66 9.29 28.00 3.09
CA SER A 66 9.83 28.48 4.38
C SER A 66 11.32 28.20 4.55
N LEU A 67 11.81 27.08 4.02
CA LEU A 67 13.21 26.65 4.12
C LEU A 67 14.04 27.01 2.88
N GLN A 68 13.44 27.73 1.91
CA GLN A 68 14.07 28.11 0.63
C GLN A 68 14.65 26.92 -0.16
N LYS A 69 14.02 25.76 -0.03
CA LYS A 69 14.39 24.52 -0.72
C LYS A 69 13.66 24.39 -2.07
N LYS A 70 14.24 23.60 -2.97
CA LYS A 70 13.65 23.33 -4.30
C LYS A 70 13.41 21.84 -4.54
N ILE A 71 12.62 21.21 -3.67
CA ILE A 71 12.32 19.78 -3.79
C ILE A 71 11.18 19.58 -4.79
N LYS A 72 11.37 18.63 -5.72
CA LYS A 72 10.46 18.41 -6.86
C LYS A 72 9.21 17.60 -6.54
N GLY A 73 9.14 16.98 -5.37
CA GLY A 73 8.06 16.07 -5.00
C GLY A 73 8.55 14.83 -4.26
N PHE A 74 7.66 13.85 -4.16
CA PHE A 74 7.92 12.56 -3.54
C PHE A 74 8.09 11.47 -4.60
N SER A 75 8.84 10.42 -4.27
CA SER A 75 8.85 9.18 -5.06
C SER A 75 7.53 8.42 -4.90
N SER A 76 7.21 7.54 -5.85
CA SER A 76 6.01 6.69 -5.77
C SER A 76 6.06 5.72 -4.59
N GLU A 77 7.26 5.39 -4.11
CA GLU A 77 7.44 4.49 -2.97
C GLU A 77 7.13 5.20 -1.65
N VAL A 78 7.56 6.46 -1.49
CA VAL A 78 7.22 7.29 -0.32
C VAL A 78 5.71 7.46 -0.20
N MET A 79 5.02 7.75 -1.31
CA MET A 79 3.56 7.88 -1.30
C MET A 79 2.86 6.60 -0.83
N ARG A 80 3.34 5.44 -1.29
CA ARG A 80 2.82 4.15 -0.82
C ARG A 80 3.08 3.89 0.66
N LEU A 81 4.21 4.35 1.19
CA LEU A 81 4.51 4.25 2.62
C LEU A 81 3.58 5.15 3.43
N PHE A 82 3.37 6.39 2.97
CA PHE A 82 2.49 7.35 3.62
C PHE A 82 1.03 6.88 3.63
N GLU A 83 0.53 6.31 2.53
CA GLU A 83 -0.84 5.75 2.46
C GLU A 83 -1.04 4.53 3.37
N LYS A 84 0.02 3.77 3.63
CA LYS A 84 -0.04 2.57 4.49
C LYS A 84 0.13 2.88 5.98
N HIS A 85 0.71 4.02 6.31
CA HIS A 85 0.94 4.40 7.69
C HIS A 85 -0.40 4.80 8.35
N SER A 86 -0.59 4.41 9.61
CA SER A 86 -1.83 4.69 10.35
C SER A 86 -1.87 6.10 10.95
N TRP A 87 -0.74 6.82 10.93
CA TRP A 87 -0.59 8.19 11.42
C TRP A 87 -1.25 8.40 12.80
N PRO A 88 -0.77 7.72 13.86
CA PRO A 88 -1.30 7.89 15.22
C PRO A 88 -1.28 9.35 15.71
N GLY A 89 -0.30 10.15 15.30
CA GLY A 89 -0.22 11.59 15.55
C GLY A 89 -0.96 12.46 14.52
N ASN A 90 -1.70 11.83 13.59
CA ASN A 90 -2.55 12.48 12.59
C ASN A 90 -1.73 13.44 11.71
N VAL A 91 -2.33 14.53 11.22
CA VAL A 91 -1.66 15.52 10.35
C VAL A 91 -0.38 16.09 10.96
N ARG A 92 -0.26 16.21 12.29
CA ARG A 92 0.97 16.72 12.93
C ARG A 92 2.16 15.80 12.73
N GLU A 93 1.94 14.50 12.80
CA GLU A 93 3.00 13.52 12.55
C GLU A 93 3.44 13.54 11.09
N LEU A 94 2.47 13.60 10.16
CA LEU A 94 2.74 13.77 8.74
C LEU A 94 3.51 15.07 8.45
N GLU A 95 3.13 16.18 9.09
CA GLU A 95 3.80 17.47 8.97
C GLU A 95 5.27 17.38 9.43
N ASN A 96 5.52 16.81 10.60
CA ASN A 96 6.88 16.63 11.13
C ASN A 96 7.74 15.73 10.21
N GLU A 97 7.15 14.67 9.68
CA GLU A 97 7.84 13.76 8.76
C GLU A 97 8.21 14.49 7.46
N VAL A 98 7.26 15.21 6.86
CA VAL A 98 7.50 15.97 5.61
C VAL A 98 8.54 17.08 5.83
N GLU A 99 8.46 17.82 6.93
CA GLU A 99 9.46 18.83 7.29
C GLU A 99 10.86 18.23 7.36
N ARG A 100 11.01 17.11 8.08
CA ARG A 100 12.30 16.42 8.19
C ARG A 100 12.82 15.98 6.82
N LEU A 101 11.95 15.41 5.98
CA LEU A 101 12.32 14.97 4.64
C LEU A 101 12.77 16.14 3.76
N VAL A 102 12.14 17.31 3.90
CA VAL A 102 12.55 18.52 3.19
C VAL A 102 13.95 18.99 3.62
N VAL A 103 14.26 18.91 4.91
CA VAL A 103 15.59 19.26 5.43
C VAL A 103 16.67 18.30 4.91
N LEU A 104 16.38 16.99 4.88
CA LEU A 104 17.33 15.94 4.50
C LEU A 104 17.56 15.84 2.98
N THR A 105 16.58 16.24 2.18
CA THR A 105 16.65 16.09 0.72
C THR A 105 17.48 17.22 0.09
N ARG A 106 18.25 16.85 -0.94
CA ARG A 106 19.05 17.81 -1.71
C ARG A 106 18.16 18.61 -2.66
N ASP A 107 18.58 19.84 -2.95
CA ASP A 107 17.82 20.70 -3.85
C ASP A 107 17.76 20.12 -5.26
N GLY A 108 16.58 20.21 -5.89
CA GLY A 108 16.33 19.71 -7.23
C GLY A 108 16.06 18.21 -7.31
N GLU A 109 16.07 17.48 -6.19
CA GLU A 109 15.75 16.05 -6.12
C GLU A 109 14.29 15.81 -5.67
N LYS A 110 13.85 14.56 -5.80
CA LYS A 110 12.61 14.07 -5.19
C LYS A 110 12.96 13.37 -3.89
N ILE A 111 12.04 13.40 -2.93
CA ILE A 111 12.17 12.66 -1.67
C ILE A 111 12.12 11.16 -1.97
N ASP A 112 13.18 10.45 -1.62
CA ASP A 112 13.31 9.01 -1.80
C ASP A 112 12.83 8.24 -0.55
N ALA A 113 12.43 6.98 -0.72
CA ALA A 113 11.98 6.12 0.35
C ALA A 113 13.08 5.86 1.39
N ASP A 114 14.35 5.90 0.99
CA ASP A 114 15.49 5.69 1.89
C ASP A 114 15.55 6.72 3.03
N LEU A 115 15.04 7.94 2.82
CA LEU A 115 15.06 9.04 3.79
C LEU A 115 13.87 9.02 4.76
N VAL A 116 12.84 8.22 4.46
CA VAL A 116 11.66 8.05 5.31
C VAL A 116 12.06 7.38 6.62
N SER A 117 11.42 7.77 7.71
CA SER A 117 11.70 7.22 9.03
C SER A 117 11.46 5.71 9.07
N GLU A 118 12.29 4.99 9.82
CA GLU A 118 12.15 3.54 9.96
C GLU A 118 10.80 3.16 10.56
N GLU A 119 10.23 3.97 11.44
CA GLU A 119 8.88 3.76 12.00
C GLU A 119 7.81 3.66 10.90
N ILE A 120 7.86 4.56 9.91
CA ILE A 120 6.92 4.57 8.79
C ILE A 120 7.18 3.41 7.81
N LYS A 121 8.46 3.09 7.56
CA LYS A 121 8.85 1.91 6.77
C LYS A 121 8.36 0.61 7.43
N GLU A 122 8.57 0.49 8.73
CA GLU A 122 8.19 -0.65 9.55
C GLU A 122 6.68 -0.82 9.70
N ALA A 123 5.89 0.27 9.73
CA ALA A 123 4.43 0.16 9.73
C ALA A 123 3.90 -0.43 8.42
N GLY A 124 4.50 -0.04 7.28
CA GLY A 124 4.25 -0.66 5.99
C GLY A 124 4.56 -2.17 6.00
N ASP A 125 5.63 -2.56 6.69
CA ASP A 125 6.02 -3.95 6.90
C ASP A 125 5.18 -4.68 7.97
N ARG A 126 4.70 -3.98 8.99
CA ARG A 126 3.83 -4.52 10.05
C ARG A 126 2.46 -4.84 9.52
N ILE A 127 1.88 -4.09 8.59
CA ILE A 127 0.64 -4.52 7.91
C ILE A 127 0.92 -5.72 6.99
N LEU A 128 2.09 -5.78 6.35
CA LEU A 128 2.53 -6.97 5.58
C LEU A 128 2.88 -8.20 6.45
N LYS A 129 3.15 -8.01 7.74
CA LYS A 129 3.37 -9.07 8.74
C LYS A 129 2.10 -9.39 9.52
N ALA A 130 1.23 -8.42 9.77
CA ALA A 130 -0.06 -8.56 10.43
C ALA A 130 -1.08 -9.21 9.49
N ASN A 131 -1.07 -8.94 8.18
CA ASN A 131 -1.77 -9.77 7.19
C ASN A 131 -1.17 -11.18 7.06
N ARG A 132 -0.01 -11.43 7.66
CA ARG A 132 0.61 -12.75 7.81
C ARG A 132 0.30 -13.42 9.16
N GLN A 133 -0.24 -12.66 10.12
CA GLN A 133 -0.49 -13.09 11.50
C GLN A 133 -1.98 -13.00 11.89
N HIS A 134 -2.83 -12.26 11.16
CA HIS A 134 -4.29 -12.26 11.30
C HIS A 134 -4.95 -13.39 10.50
N SER A 135 -4.16 -14.29 9.92
CA SER A 135 -4.60 -15.61 9.46
C SER A 135 -4.58 -16.65 10.59
N SER A 136 -4.87 -16.25 11.84
CA SER A 136 -4.86 -17.15 13.00
C SER A 136 -6.13 -17.14 13.84
N ASP A 137 -7.22 -16.53 13.36
CA ASP A 137 -8.57 -16.75 13.91
C ASP A 137 -9.53 -17.10 12.76
N GLU A 138 -9.32 -18.27 12.17
CA GLU A 138 -10.37 -19.03 11.48
C GLU A 138 -10.31 -20.49 11.98
N PRO A 139 -11.47 -21.15 12.11
CA PRO A 139 -11.62 -22.41 12.84
C PRO A 139 -10.83 -23.54 12.19
N GLU A 140 -10.35 -24.45 13.04
CA GLU A 140 -9.70 -25.70 12.67
C GLU A 140 -10.43 -26.38 11.50
N GLY A 141 -9.77 -26.45 10.34
CA GLY A 141 -10.13 -27.39 9.29
C GLY A 141 -10.35 -26.84 7.89
N VAL A 142 -9.33 -26.28 7.23
CA VAL A 142 -9.14 -26.50 5.79
C VAL A 142 -7.64 -26.56 5.47
N ALA A 143 -7.21 -27.71 4.98
CA ALA A 143 -5.83 -28.05 4.66
C ALA A 143 -5.08 -27.00 3.82
N SER A 144 -3.79 -26.83 4.14
CA SER A 144 -2.70 -26.34 3.31
C SER A 144 -3.07 -26.08 1.84
N ARG A 145 -3.54 -24.87 1.52
CA ARG A 145 -3.68 -24.44 0.13
C ARG A 145 -2.42 -23.71 -0.30
N GLU A 146 -1.64 -24.40 -1.09
CA GLU A 146 -0.47 -23.88 -1.79
C GLU A 146 -0.85 -22.59 -2.57
N VAL A 147 -0.30 -21.44 -2.16
CA VAL A 147 -0.73 -20.13 -2.66
C VAL A 147 0.13 -19.70 -3.86
N LEU A 148 -0.50 -19.62 -5.03
CA LEU A 148 0.11 -19.13 -6.27
C LEU A 148 0.01 -17.60 -6.34
N ARG A 149 1.13 -16.88 -6.23
CA ARG A 149 1.16 -15.41 -6.25
C ARG A 149 1.41 -14.85 -7.65
N LEU A 150 0.75 -13.74 -7.99
CA LEU A 150 0.89 -13.09 -9.30
C LEU A 150 2.33 -12.63 -9.59
N LYS A 151 3.06 -12.20 -8.55
CA LYS A 151 4.43 -11.71 -8.68
C LYS A 151 5.40 -12.83 -9.11
N ASP A 152 5.26 -14.02 -8.52
CA ASP A 152 6.17 -15.15 -8.76
C ASP A 152 5.96 -15.68 -10.18
N LEU A 153 4.71 -15.69 -10.62
CA LEU A 153 4.31 -16.10 -11.96
C LEU A 153 4.87 -15.19 -13.06
N LYS A 154 4.88 -13.86 -12.85
CA LYS A 154 5.54 -12.91 -13.77
C LYS A 154 7.04 -13.16 -13.89
N VAL A 155 7.70 -13.49 -12.77
CA VAL A 155 9.14 -13.79 -12.76
C VAL A 155 9.43 -15.09 -13.51
N CYS A 156 8.68 -16.16 -13.23
CA CYS A 156 8.81 -17.44 -13.94
C CYS A 156 8.57 -17.28 -15.45
N MET A 157 7.59 -16.48 -15.86
CA MET A 157 7.33 -16.20 -17.27
C MET A 157 8.50 -15.46 -17.94
N CYS A 158 9.07 -14.47 -17.27
CA CYS A 158 10.26 -13.76 -17.75
C CYS A 158 11.44 -14.71 -17.94
N GLU A 159 11.65 -15.64 -17.00
CA GLU A 159 12.71 -16.65 -17.08
C GLU A 159 12.47 -17.66 -18.21
N ARG A 160 11.22 -18.10 -18.39
CA ARG A 160 10.85 -19.01 -19.48
C ARG A 160 11.06 -18.37 -20.85
N ALA A 161 10.58 -17.13 -21.05
CA ALA A 161 10.82 -16.39 -22.29
C ALA A 161 12.31 -16.17 -22.56
N PHE A 162 13.08 -15.83 -21.52
CA PHE A 162 14.53 -15.66 -21.67
C PHE A 162 15.22 -16.96 -22.13
N ARG A 163 14.79 -18.13 -21.64
CA ARG A 163 15.28 -19.44 -22.11
C ARG A 163 14.86 -19.74 -23.55
N GLU A 164 13.58 -19.54 -23.86
CA GLU A 164 12.98 -19.84 -25.16
C GLU A 164 13.66 -19.05 -26.30
N PHE A 165 14.02 -17.79 -26.04
CA PHE A 165 14.70 -16.91 -27.01
C PHE A 165 16.23 -16.94 -26.88
N GLY A 166 16.82 -17.99 -26.28
CA GLY A 166 18.27 -18.21 -26.25
C GLY A 166 19.08 -17.09 -25.57
N GLY A 167 18.49 -16.40 -24.59
CA GLY A 167 19.12 -15.29 -23.89
C GLY A 167 19.02 -13.93 -24.59
N ASN A 168 18.27 -13.83 -25.69
CA ASN A 168 18.03 -12.55 -26.35
C ASN A 168 16.97 -11.72 -25.60
N VAL A 169 17.43 -10.80 -24.75
CA VAL A 169 16.58 -9.92 -23.93
C VAL A 169 15.59 -9.11 -24.77
N SER A 170 16.01 -8.62 -25.94
CA SER A 170 15.15 -7.79 -26.80
C SER A 170 14.06 -8.60 -27.51
N ALA A 171 14.33 -9.86 -27.85
CA ALA A 171 13.32 -10.76 -28.40
C ALA A 171 12.32 -11.21 -27.32
N ALA A 172 12.83 -11.59 -26.13
CA ALA A 172 12.00 -12.00 -25.00
C ALA A 172 11.10 -10.87 -24.49
N ALA A 173 11.61 -9.64 -24.37
CA ALA A 173 10.83 -8.48 -23.92
C ALA A 173 9.69 -8.15 -24.90
N ARG A 174 9.96 -8.23 -26.21
CA ARG A 174 8.94 -8.05 -27.26
C ARG A 174 7.86 -9.12 -27.20
N ALA A 175 8.24 -10.39 -27.03
CA ALA A 175 7.28 -11.49 -26.90
C ALA A 175 6.38 -11.33 -25.66
N LEU A 176 6.93 -10.84 -24.55
CA LEU A 176 6.20 -10.61 -23.31
C LEU A 176 5.38 -9.31 -23.30
N GLY A 177 5.53 -8.43 -24.30
CA GLY A 177 4.86 -7.13 -24.36
C GLY A 177 5.35 -6.12 -23.32
N ILE A 178 6.60 -6.23 -22.84
CA ILE A 178 7.19 -5.32 -21.85
C ILE A 178 8.47 -4.66 -22.35
N SER A 179 8.88 -3.58 -21.69
CA SER A 179 10.16 -2.92 -22.00
C SER A 179 11.35 -3.81 -21.61
N ARG A 180 12.48 -3.62 -22.31
CA ARG A 180 13.76 -4.27 -22.01
C ARG A 180 14.17 -4.06 -20.55
N ASP A 181 13.98 -2.85 -20.03
CA ASP A 181 14.31 -2.49 -18.65
C ASP A 181 13.42 -3.19 -17.63
N SER A 182 12.12 -3.37 -17.94
CA SER A 182 11.20 -4.14 -17.11
C SER A 182 11.63 -5.61 -17.01
N LEU A 183 12.02 -6.22 -18.13
CA LEU A 183 12.53 -7.59 -18.17
C LEU A 183 13.81 -7.73 -17.33
N TYR A 184 14.76 -6.79 -17.47
CA TYR A 184 15.96 -6.76 -16.62
C TYR A 184 15.63 -6.59 -15.14
N GLY A 185 14.65 -5.74 -14.78
CA GLY A 185 14.20 -5.55 -13.41
C GLY A 185 13.63 -6.82 -12.78
N HIS A 186 12.96 -7.66 -13.57
CA HIS A 186 12.47 -8.98 -13.15
C HIS A 186 13.60 -10.02 -13.02
N LEU A 187 14.57 -10.02 -13.94
CA LEU A 187 15.71 -10.97 -13.93
C LEU A 187 16.77 -10.64 -12.86
N ARG A 188 17.01 -9.35 -12.56
CA ARG A 188 18.06 -8.90 -11.62
C ARG A 188 17.74 -9.22 -10.15
N LYS A 189 16.46 -9.34 -9.80
CA LYS A 189 16.00 -9.72 -8.45
C LYS A 189 16.49 -11.10 -7.99
N ARG A 190 17.06 -11.92 -8.88
CA ARG A 190 17.65 -13.23 -8.58
C ARG A 190 19.14 -13.21 -8.23
N LYS A 191 19.93 -12.27 -8.78
CA LYS A 191 21.40 -12.30 -8.65
C LYS A 191 21.94 -11.70 -7.33
N GLY A 192 21.08 -11.08 -6.52
CA GLY A 192 21.43 -10.61 -5.18
C GLY A 192 21.03 -11.65 -4.13
N ASP A 193 22.03 -12.24 -3.48
CA ASP A 193 21.93 -13.22 -2.41
C ASP A 193 20.81 -12.98 -1.39
N ARG A 194 19.99 -14.01 -1.16
CA ARG A 194 19.42 -14.40 0.15
C ARG A 194 18.77 -15.78 -0.01
N LYS A 195 19.22 -16.75 0.79
CA LYS A 195 18.60 -18.10 0.90
C LYS A 195 17.08 -17.94 1.03
N GLU A 196 16.32 -18.56 0.12
CA GLU A 196 14.86 -18.59 0.20
C GLU A 196 14.45 -19.26 1.52
N PRO A 197 13.52 -18.66 2.31
CA PRO A 197 12.93 -19.33 3.45
C PRO A 197 12.19 -20.59 2.99
N ARG A 198 12.43 -21.74 3.62
CA ARG A 198 11.66 -22.98 3.41
C ARG A 198 10.16 -22.66 3.54
N GLY A 199 9.41 -22.85 2.45
CA GLY A 199 7.98 -22.52 2.33
C GLY A 199 7.63 -21.71 1.09
N LEU A 200 8.53 -20.83 0.59
CA LEU A 200 8.32 -20.12 -0.69
C LEU A 200 8.61 -20.98 -1.93
N GLU A 201 9.42 -22.03 -1.77
CA GLU A 201 9.77 -22.97 -2.86
C GLU A 201 8.54 -23.66 -3.46
N ALA A 202 7.52 -23.97 -2.63
CA ALA A 202 6.29 -24.62 -3.08
C ALA A 202 5.44 -23.73 -4.00
N GLY A 203 5.25 -22.45 -3.64
CA GLY A 203 4.50 -21.50 -4.47
C GLY A 203 5.17 -21.22 -5.81
N ARG A 204 6.51 -21.21 -5.83
CA ARG A 204 7.31 -21.05 -7.05
C ARG A 204 7.25 -22.25 -7.97
N ALA A 205 7.36 -23.47 -7.44
CA ALA A 205 7.23 -24.70 -8.22
C ALA A 205 5.84 -24.80 -8.91
N ILE A 206 4.80 -24.29 -8.24
CA ILE A 206 3.44 -24.24 -8.81
C ILE A 206 3.35 -23.16 -9.89
N ALA A 207 4.00 -22.01 -9.69
CA ALA A 207 4.06 -20.96 -10.71
C ALA A 207 4.80 -21.43 -11.97
N GLU A 208 5.91 -22.14 -11.81
CA GLU A 208 6.66 -22.72 -12.92
C GLU A 208 5.83 -23.76 -13.68
N ARG A 209 5.20 -24.71 -12.97
CA ARG A 209 4.29 -25.70 -13.59
C ARG A 209 3.13 -25.05 -14.34
N TRP A 210 2.54 -23.99 -13.78
CA TRP A 210 1.43 -23.29 -14.41
C TRP A 210 1.88 -22.53 -15.66
N VAL A 211 3.03 -21.84 -15.61
CA VAL A 211 3.62 -21.16 -16.76
C VAL A 211 3.95 -22.15 -17.88
N ASP A 212 4.58 -23.28 -17.55
CA ASP A 212 4.91 -24.31 -18.53
C ASP A 212 3.64 -24.90 -19.17
N ALA A 213 2.59 -25.19 -18.39
CA ALA A 213 1.32 -25.65 -18.91
C ALA A 213 0.68 -24.66 -19.88
N VAL A 214 0.69 -23.36 -19.55
CA VAL A 214 0.14 -22.29 -20.40
C VAL A 214 0.93 -22.13 -21.70
N VAL A 215 2.27 -22.21 -21.65
CA VAL A 215 3.12 -22.11 -22.85
C VAL A 215 2.91 -23.32 -23.76
N VAL A 216 2.78 -24.52 -23.19
CA VAL A 216 2.49 -25.74 -23.95
C VAL A 216 1.10 -25.69 -24.59
N GLU A 217 0.08 -25.24 -23.86
CA GLU A 217 -1.29 -25.10 -24.36
C GLU A 217 -1.41 -24.05 -25.49
N SER A 218 -0.72 -22.92 -25.33
CA SER A 218 -0.78 -21.81 -26.30
C SER A 218 0.19 -21.97 -27.48
N GLY A 219 1.15 -22.89 -27.40
CA GLY A 219 2.18 -23.12 -28.41
C GLY A 219 3.16 -21.95 -28.63
N ARG A 220 3.09 -20.90 -27.79
CA ARG A 220 3.94 -19.71 -27.84
C ARG A 220 4.14 -19.14 -26.44
N VAL A 221 5.07 -18.21 -26.30
CA VAL A 221 5.22 -17.40 -25.08
C VAL A 221 4.11 -16.33 -25.08
N PRO A 222 3.08 -16.38 -24.21
CA PRO A 222 2.07 -15.34 -24.13
C PRO A 222 2.64 -14.03 -23.58
N SER A 223 1.92 -12.93 -23.84
CA SER A 223 2.28 -11.65 -23.22
C SER A 223 2.04 -11.69 -21.71
N LEU A 224 2.72 -10.82 -20.95
CA LEU A 224 2.50 -10.75 -19.50
C LEU A 224 1.06 -10.31 -19.16
N GLU A 225 0.43 -9.51 -20.03
CA GLU A 225 -0.96 -9.11 -19.86
C GLU A 225 -1.94 -10.27 -20.10
N GLU A 226 -1.72 -11.07 -21.15
CA GLU A 226 -2.49 -12.29 -21.42
C GLU A 226 -2.40 -13.28 -20.24
N LEU A 227 -1.19 -13.44 -19.71
CA LEU A 227 -0.89 -14.32 -18.59
C LEU A 227 -1.56 -13.84 -17.28
N GLU A 228 -1.46 -12.55 -16.98
CA GLU A 228 -2.13 -11.91 -15.84
C GLU A 228 -3.65 -12.08 -15.92
N GLY A 229 -4.24 -11.78 -17.09
CA GLY A 229 -5.68 -11.91 -17.31
C GLY A 229 -6.17 -13.36 -17.12
N ARG A 230 -5.45 -14.35 -17.66
CA ARG A 230 -5.75 -15.78 -17.46
C ARG A 230 -5.74 -16.18 -15.98
N MET A 231 -4.73 -15.75 -15.24
CA MET A 231 -4.60 -16.07 -13.82
C MET A 231 -5.71 -15.43 -12.98
N LEU A 232 -6.05 -14.17 -13.25
CA LEU A 232 -7.12 -13.46 -12.54
C LEU A 232 -8.48 -14.10 -12.78
N ARG A 233 -8.80 -14.51 -14.01
CA ARG A 233 -10.03 -15.22 -14.33
C ARG A 233 -10.11 -16.59 -13.65
N ASN A 234 -9.03 -17.36 -13.70
CA ASN A 234 -8.97 -18.68 -13.05
C ASN A 234 -9.12 -18.56 -11.52
N ALA A 235 -8.51 -17.53 -10.90
CA ALA A 235 -8.71 -17.26 -9.49
C ALA A 235 -10.17 -16.90 -9.15
N LEU A 236 -10.79 -16.02 -9.93
CA LEU A 236 -12.21 -15.68 -9.75
C LEU A 236 -13.11 -16.90 -9.87
N GLU A 237 -12.87 -17.78 -10.83
CA GLU A 237 -13.62 -19.02 -11.02
C GLU A 237 -13.44 -19.98 -9.83
N LYS A 238 -12.19 -20.19 -9.40
CA LYS A 238 -11.83 -21.05 -8.27
C LYS A 238 -12.46 -20.58 -6.95
N PHE A 239 -12.62 -19.27 -6.77
CA PHE A 239 -13.21 -18.66 -5.58
C PHE A 239 -14.69 -18.26 -5.77
N LYS A 240 -15.40 -18.84 -6.75
CA LYS A 240 -16.84 -18.60 -6.99
C LYS A 240 -17.20 -17.10 -7.07
N GLN A 241 -16.38 -16.31 -7.75
CA GLN A 241 -16.48 -14.86 -7.90
C GLN A 241 -16.30 -14.03 -6.61
N ASN A 242 -15.80 -14.63 -5.52
CA ASN A 242 -15.41 -13.88 -4.33
C ASN A 242 -14.11 -13.09 -4.63
N THR A 243 -14.27 -11.80 -4.92
CA THR A 243 -13.17 -10.88 -5.30
C THR A 243 -12.19 -10.64 -4.17
N SER A 244 -12.64 -10.65 -2.91
CA SER A 244 -11.75 -10.48 -1.75
C SER A 244 -10.85 -11.70 -1.57
N ALA A 245 -11.44 -12.90 -1.54
CA ALA A 245 -10.69 -14.14 -1.40
C ALA A 245 -9.76 -14.41 -2.58
N ALA A 246 -10.17 -14.07 -3.81
CA ALA A 246 -9.33 -14.19 -5.00
C ALA A 246 -8.17 -13.18 -4.99
N ALA A 247 -8.40 -11.93 -4.56
CA ALA A 247 -7.37 -10.91 -4.47
C ALA A 247 -6.33 -11.25 -3.40
N GLU A 248 -6.80 -11.74 -2.25
CA GLU A 248 -5.98 -12.22 -1.15
C GLU A 248 -5.11 -13.42 -1.58
N ALA A 249 -5.71 -14.43 -2.21
CA ALA A 249 -4.99 -15.60 -2.71
C ALA A 249 -3.91 -15.25 -3.74
N LEU A 250 -4.12 -14.21 -4.55
CA LEU A 250 -3.15 -13.77 -5.56
C LEU A 250 -2.13 -12.75 -5.04
N GLY A 251 -2.32 -12.23 -3.81
CA GLY A 251 -1.49 -11.19 -3.21
C GLY A 251 -1.58 -9.83 -3.93
N VAL A 252 -2.76 -9.49 -4.46
CA VAL A 252 -3.04 -8.21 -5.15
C VAL A 252 -4.21 -7.48 -4.48
N SER A 253 -4.38 -6.18 -4.72
CA SER A 253 -5.56 -5.47 -4.22
C SER A 253 -6.82 -5.90 -4.98
N THR A 254 -7.98 -5.86 -4.30
CA THR A 254 -9.31 -6.09 -4.90
C THR A 254 -9.57 -5.16 -6.09
N SER A 255 -9.14 -3.90 -5.98
CA SER A 255 -9.19 -2.91 -7.06
C SER A 255 -8.33 -3.29 -8.28
N THR A 256 -7.16 -3.92 -8.06
CA THR A 256 -6.29 -4.39 -9.14
C THR A 256 -6.89 -5.61 -9.83
N LEU A 257 -7.48 -6.52 -9.05
CA LEU A 257 -8.14 -7.71 -9.57
C LEU A 257 -9.34 -7.32 -10.44
N TYR A 258 -10.23 -6.45 -9.95
CA TYR A 258 -11.41 -6.02 -10.69
C TYR A 258 -11.06 -5.26 -11.99
N ARG A 259 -10.09 -4.35 -11.93
CA ARG A 259 -9.64 -3.56 -13.09
C ARG A 259 -9.03 -4.42 -14.19
N LYS A 260 -8.25 -5.44 -13.85
CA LYS A 260 -7.51 -6.27 -14.81
C LYS A 260 -8.23 -7.55 -15.23
N ALA A 261 -9.21 -8.03 -14.48
CA ALA A 261 -9.99 -9.21 -14.85
C ALA A 261 -11.06 -8.93 -15.93
N LYS A 262 -11.48 -7.66 -16.07
CA LYS A 262 -12.50 -7.20 -17.03
C LYS A 262 -11.92 -6.65 -18.34
N ALA A 263 -10.58 -6.54 -18.42
CA ALA A 263 -9.83 -6.19 -19.63
C ALA A 263 -9.49 -7.46 -20.42
#